data_AF-A0A4Y2V7Y4-F1
#
_entry.id   AF-A0A4Y2V7Y4-F1
#
_cell.length_a   1.000
_cell.length_b   1.000
_cell.length_c   1.000
_cell.angle_alpha   90.00
_cell.angle_beta   90.00
_cell.angle_gamma   90.00
#
_symmetry.space_group_name_H-M   'P 1'
#
loop_
_entity.id
_entity.type
_entity.pdbx_description
1 polymer ?
#
loop_
_entity_poly.entity_id
_entity_poly.type
_entity_poly.pdbx_seq_one_letter_code
_entity_poly.pdbx_strand_id
1 'polypeptide(L)'
;MSEARDIILKEEIRLNDEASVFVAEAVAIQMAVEKVGPTKEKIFIFSDSRSVLMALESNKNHSEVIMKLRKILLINPQIKLNWVRAHVGIYGNELADISAKNATTKEEVDIKVKISKSWIKDQLKLTMLQEWQARWMSSPNSRFLYCIFPEVNTKSCHGDFLINHILTTNGCFPVREHRIFGKSPDCECGRDQGTVSHYVYGCQIYREVRQKYFPKNFFQFGILELILNTRAKIGLKIIIQDILTKSLVGVASSS
;
A
#
# COMPACT_ATOMS: atom_id res chain seq x y z
N MET A 1 -2.49 48.78 0.26
CA MET A 1 -1.83 49.28 1.49
C MET A 1 -1.34 48.05 2.25
N SER A 2 -0.14 47.54 1.98
CA SER A 2 1.11 47.82 2.72
C SER A 2 1.39 46.81 3.86
N GLU A 3 1.67 45.55 3.54
CA GLU A 3 2.24 44.55 4.48
C GLU A 3 3.57 43.95 3.99
N ALA A 4 4.17 44.50 2.95
CA ALA A 4 5.51 44.10 2.49
C ALA A 4 6.64 44.76 3.30
N ARG A 5 6.37 45.34 4.48
CA ARG A 5 7.31 46.25 5.17
C ARG A 5 8.20 45.63 6.24
N ASP A 6 8.05 44.37 6.65
CA ASP A 6 8.87 43.82 7.74
C ASP A 6 9.42 42.40 7.50
N ILE A 7 9.69 42.01 6.24
CA ILE A 7 10.50 40.79 5.99
C ILE A 7 11.97 41.18 6.00
N ILE A 8 12.63 40.98 7.13
CA ILE A 8 14.06 41.29 7.30
C ILE A 8 14.93 40.29 6.53
N LEU A 9 14.50 39.03 6.49
CA LEU A 9 15.21 37.94 5.84
C LEU A 9 14.25 36.87 5.37
N LYS A 10 14.54 36.31 4.20
CA LYS A 10 13.90 35.11 3.67
C LYS A 10 15.00 34.21 3.10
N GLU A 11 15.00 32.95 3.51
CA GLU A 11 15.92 31.93 2.99
C GLU A 11 15.09 30.74 2.48
N GLU A 12 15.47 30.22 1.32
CA GLU A 12 14.90 29.03 0.69
C GLU A 12 16.02 28.02 0.54
N ILE A 13 15.87 26.82 1.11
CA ILE A 13 16.93 25.82 1.21
C ILE A 13 16.41 24.48 0.73
N ARG A 14 17.04 23.94 -0.31
CA ARG A 14 16.73 22.63 -0.89
C ARG A 14 17.46 21.53 -0.15
N LEU A 15 16.70 20.58 0.38
CA LEU A 15 17.23 19.33 0.90
C LEU A 15 17.31 18.27 -0.22
N ASN A 16 18.03 17.18 0.02
CA ASN A 16 18.00 16.02 -0.87
C ASN A 16 16.60 15.37 -0.91
N ASP A 17 16.26 14.75 -2.05
CA ASP A 17 14.91 14.25 -2.36
C ASP A 17 14.40 13.19 -1.37
N GLU A 18 15.31 12.51 -0.66
CA GLU A 18 14.96 11.49 0.33
C GLU A 18 14.63 12.07 1.72
N ALA A 19 14.72 13.39 1.89
CA ALA A 19 14.35 14.07 3.12
C ALA A 19 12.85 13.91 3.38
N SER A 20 12.49 13.45 4.58
CA SER A 20 11.08 13.47 4.99
C SER A 20 10.64 14.87 5.37
N VAL A 21 9.34 15.16 5.25
CA VAL A 21 8.74 16.43 5.71
C VAL A 21 9.14 16.73 7.15
N PHE A 22 9.11 15.73 8.04
CA PHE A 22 9.56 15.89 9.43
C PHE A 22 11.01 16.41 9.55
N VAL A 23 11.93 15.91 8.71
CA VAL A 23 13.33 16.37 8.72
C VAL A 23 13.44 17.77 8.13
N ALA A 24 12.71 18.06 7.05
CA ALA A 24 12.70 19.39 6.43
C ALA A 24 12.23 20.46 7.43
N GLU A 25 11.12 20.22 8.11
CA GLU A 25 10.59 21.11 9.16
C GLU A 25 11.58 21.30 10.32
N ALA A 26 12.23 20.22 10.77
CA ALA A 26 13.20 20.28 11.84
C ALA A 26 14.46 21.07 11.45
N VAL A 27 14.92 20.93 10.20
CA VAL A 27 16.03 21.72 9.65
C VAL A 27 15.63 23.19 9.51
N ALA A 28 14.42 23.50 9.04
CA ALA A 28 13.94 24.88 8.94
C ALA A 28 13.94 25.59 10.30
N ILE A 29 13.44 24.92 11.36
CA ILE A 29 13.49 25.46 12.73
C ILE A 29 14.94 25.57 13.20
N GLN A 30 15.79 24.58 12.94
CA GLN A 30 17.20 24.64 13.31
C GLN A 30 17.90 25.85 12.68
N MET A 31 17.70 26.09 11.40
CA MET A 31 18.25 27.25 10.70
C MET A 31 17.74 28.56 11.27
N ALA A 32 16.43 28.67 11.56
CA ALA A 32 15.87 29.85 12.20
C ALA A 32 16.52 30.13 13.57
N VAL A 33 16.70 29.11 14.40
CA VAL A 33 17.35 29.24 15.72
C VAL A 33 18.83 29.60 15.59
N GLU A 34 19.56 28.96 14.67
CA GLU A 34 20.98 29.26 14.39
C GLU A 34 21.17 30.69 13.86
N LYS A 35 20.25 31.17 13.02
CA LYS A 35 20.28 32.52 12.46
C LYS A 35 20.05 33.59 13.51
N VAL A 36 19.13 33.36 14.45
CA VAL A 36 18.91 34.26 15.59
C VAL A 36 20.18 34.33 16.46
N GLY A 37 20.83 33.18 16.68
CA GLY A 37 22.05 33.10 17.47
C GLY A 37 21.86 33.49 18.94
N PRO A 38 22.96 33.69 19.70
CA PRO A 38 22.90 34.12 21.08
C PRO A 38 22.31 35.52 21.22
N THR A 39 21.19 35.64 21.93
CA THR A 39 20.53 36.93 22.17
C THR A 39 20.05 37.06 23.62
N LYS A 40 19.98 38.32 24.09
CA LYS A 40 19.33 38.67 25.36
C LYS A 40 17.84 38.96 25.19
N GLU A 41 17.40 39.19 23.97
CA GLU A 41 16.01 39.49 23.64
C GLU A 41 15.18 38.22 23.55
N LYS A 42 13.91 38.32 23.94
CA LYS A 42 12.97 37.21 23.84
C LYS A 42 12.49 37.09 22.40
N ILE A 43 12.79 35.96 21.76
CA ILE A 43 12.44 35.69 20.37
C ILE A 43 11.40 34.58 20.31
N PHE A 44 10.40 34.75 19.44
CA PHE A 44 9.37 33.74 19.19
C PHE A 44 9.50 33.22 17.76
N ILE A 45 9.65 31.90 17.61
CA ILE A 45 9.63 31.21 16.33
C ILE A 45 8.31 30.43 16.24
N PHE A 46 7.57 30.67 15.17
CA PHE A 46 6.31 29.99 14.91
C PHE A 46 6.51 28.92 13.84
N SER A 47 6.00 27.71 14.08
CA SER A 47 6.03 26.60 13.12
C SER A 47 4.69 25.86 13.16
N ASP A 48 4.23 25.40 12.01
CA ASP A 48 3.05 24.56 11.91
C ASP A 48 3.34 23.06 12.08
N SER A 49 4.62 22.69 12.18
CA SER A 49 5.06 21.31 12.39
C SER A 49 4.88 20.86 13.84
N ARG A 50 3.64 20.51 14.19
CA ARG A 50 3.30 19.93 15.49
C ARG A 50 4.16 18.71 15.82
N SER A 51 4.46 17.90 14.81
CA SER A 51 5.27 16.68 14.96
C SER A 51 6.69 16.98 15.45
N VAL A 52 7.34 18.04 14.95
CA VAL A 52 8.68 18.45 15.39
C VAL A 52 8.64 19.02 16.81
N LEU A 53 7.64 19.86 17.12
CA LEU A 53 7.49 20.42 18.47
C LEU A 53 7.25 19.33 19.53
N MET A 54 6.37 18.37 19.25
CA MET A 54 6.18 17.21 20.12
C MET A 54 7.44 16.35 20.22
N ALA A 55 8.18 16.20 19.12
CA ALA A 55 9.46 15.51 19.14
C ALA A 55 10.51 16.25 19.95
N LEU A 56 10.48 17.58 20.08
CA LEU A 56 11.40 18.34 20.93
C LEU A 56 11.08 18.20 22.41
N GLU A 57 9.80 18.17 22.78
CA GLU A 57 9.33 18.00 24.16
C GLU A 57 9.51 16.58 24.72
N SER A 58 9.63 15.57 23.86
CA SER A 58 9.75 14.18 24.31
C SER A 58 11.10 13.88 24.98
N ASN A 59 11.18 12.87 25.85
CA ASN A 59 12.47 12.38 26.37
C ASN A 59 13.14 11.33 25.46
N LYS A 60 12.63 11.11 24.24
CA LYS A 60 13.15 10.09 23.33
C LYS A 60 14.20 10.69 22.39
N ASN A 61 15.20 9.88 22.02
CA ASN A 61 16.13 10.21 20.94
C ASN A 61 15.47 9.86 19.61
N HIS A 62 14.90 10.88 18.95
CA HIS A 62 14.18 10.70 17.67
C HIS A 62 15.13 10.68 16.47
N SER A 63 15.74 11.83 16.15
CA SER A 63 16.66 12.00 15.03
C SER A 63 17.83 12.88 15.44
N GLU A 64 18.93 12.81 14.69
CA GLU A 64 20.10 13.65 14.95
C GLU A 64 19.77 15.14 14.88
N VAL A 65 18.90 15.56 13.96
CA VAL A 65 18.43 16.95 13.83
C VAL A 65 17.71 17.40 15.10
N ILE A 66 16.80 16.58 15.64
CA ILE A 66 16.10 16.90 16.90
C ILE A 66 17.09 17.01 18.07
N MET A 67 18.08 16.11 18.15
CA MET A 67 19.10 16.17 19.21
C MET A 67 19.97 17.44 19.10
N LYS A 68 20.36 17.84 17.88
CA LYS A 68 21.08 19.10 17.64
C LYS A 68 20.23 20.30 18.02
N LEU A 69 18.99 20.34 17.56
CA LEU A 69 18.05 21.42 17.84
C LEU A 69 17.79 21.59 19.34
N ARG A 70 17.60 20.49 20.09
CA ARG A 70 17.49 20.55 21.56
C ARG A 70 18.72 21.19 22.21
N LYS A 71 19.93 20.81 21.80
CA LYS A 71 21.17 21.39 22.34
C LYS A 71 21.25 22.89 22.07
N ILE A 72 20.88 23.33 20.85
CA ILE A 72 20.91 24.74 20.47
C ILE A 72 19.85 25.54 21.27
N LEU A 73 18.67 24.99 21.50
CA LEU A 73 17.63 25.64 22.31
C LEU A 73 18.02 25.72 23.79
N LEU A 74 18.72 24.71 24.32
CA LEU A 74 19.22 24.73 25.71
C LEU A 74 20.20 25.87 25.97
N ILE A 75 21.07 26.20 24.99
CA ILE A 75 22.01 27.31 25.11
C ILE A 75 21.37 28.68 24.76
N ASN A 76 20.18 28.69 24.16
CA ASN A 76 19.44 29.90 23.78
C ASN A 76 18.04 29.96 24.46
N PRO A 77 17.97 30.09 25.79
CA PRO A 77 16.70 30.00 26.54
C PRO A 77 15.69 31.10 26.22
N GLN A 78 16.13 32.20 25.61
CA GLN A 78 15.27 33.32 25.20
C GLN A 78 14.44 33.02 23.95
N ILE A 79 14.83 32.01 23.17
CA ILE A 79 14.09 31.58 21.98
C ILE A 79 12.96 30.65 22.42
N LYS A 80 11.73 30.98 22.04
CA LYS A 80 10.52 30.19 22.32
C LYS A 80 9.91 29.71 21.02
N LEU A 81 9.61 28.42 20.96
CA LEU A 81 8.90 27.82 19.83
C LEU A 81 7.41 27.77 20.12
N ASN A 82 6.58 28.21 19.17
CA ASN A 82 5.13 28.18 19.26
C ASN A 82 4.55 27.45 18.06
N TRP A 83 3.52 26.64 18.31
CA TRP A 83 2.77 26.00 17.25
C TRP A 83 1.73 26.95 16.65
N VAL A 84 1.64 26.98 15.32
CA VAL A 84 0.55 27.63 14.59
C VAL A 84 -0.16 26.62 13.70
N ARG A 85 -1.42 26.88 13.35
CA ARG A 85 -2.14 26.00 12.44
C ARG A 85 -1.74 26.31 10.99
N ALA A 86 -1.44 25.26 10.22
CA ALA A 86 -1.21 25.38 8.78
C ALA A 86 -2.48 25.83 8.03
N HIS A 87 -2.30 26.59 6.95
CA HIS A 87 -3.34 26.91 5.95
C HIS A 87 -4.61 27.60 6.50
N VAL A 88 -4.45 28.54 7.43
CA VAL A 88 -5.56 29.33 7.98
C VAL A 88 -5.43 30.85 7.74
N GLY A 89 -4.61 31.29 6.79
CA GLY A 89 -4.44 32.73 6.50
C GLY A 89 -3.37 33.43 7.33
N ILE A 90 -2.50 32.71 8.06
CA ILE A 90 -1.39 33.33 8.79
C ILE A 90 -0.29 33.67 7.78
N TYR A 91 -0.23 34.94 7.38
CA TYR A 91 0.65 35.45 6.33
C TYR A 91 2.10 34.94 6.43
N GLY A 92 2.73 35.02 7.60
CA GLY A 92 4.10 34.54 7.80
C GLY A 92 4.26 33.03 7.62
N ASN A 93 3.28 32.22 8.05
CA ASN A 93 3.31 30.77 7.85
C ASN A 93 3.12 30.42 6.37
N GLU A 94 2.18 31.09 5.69
CA GLU A 94 1.94 30.87 4.27
C GLU A 94 3.14 31.25 3.41
N LEU A 95 3.84 32.34 3.77
CA LEU A 95 5.11 32.69 3.14
C LEU A 95 6.20 31.64 3.37
N ALA A 96 6.28 31.07 4.58
CA ALA A 96 7.21 29.98 4.86
C ALA A 96 6.88 28.73 4.03
N ASP A 97 5.61 28.35 3.94
CA ASP A 97 5.14 27.22 3.11
C ASP A 97 5.46 27.42 1.63
N ILE A 98 5.23 28.63 1.10
CA ILE A 98 5.57 28.98 -0.28
C ILE A 98 7.08 28.88 -0.50
N SER A 99 7.87 29.38 0.45
CA SER A 99 9.33 29.34 0.40
C SER A 99 9.85 27.89 0.43
N ALA A 100 9.27 27.04 1.27
CA ALA A 100 9.58 25.62 1.32
C ALA A 100 9.22 24.92 -0.01
N LYS A 101 8.06 25.23 -0.60
CA LYS A 101 7.65 24.69 -1.91
C LYS A 101 8.59 25.15 -3.04
N ASN A 102 8.96 26.42 -3.09
CA ASN A 102 9.91 26.93 -4.07
C ASN A 102 11.29 26.27 -3.94
N ALA A 103 11.75 26.01 -2.71
CA ALA A 103 13.00 25.29 -2.51
C ALA A 103 12.99 23.88 -3.13
N THR A 104 11.82 23.21 -3.20
CA THR A 104 11.70 21.90 -3.85
C THR A 104 11.87 21.93 -5.36
N THR A 105 11.79 23.10 -6.01
CA THR A 105 11.95 23.22 -7.47
C THR A 105 13.37 23.60 -7.89
N LYS A 106 14.28 23.89 -6.96
CA LYS A 106 15.70 24.13 -7.28
C LYS A 106 16.34 22.85 -7.84
N GLU A 107 17.32 22.98 -8.72
CA GLU A 107 18.08 21.83 -9.25
C GLU A 107 19.13 21.34 -8.25
N GLU A 108 19.89 22.28 -7.67
CA GLU A 108 20.99 21.98 -6.75
C GLU A 108 20.51 21.77 -5.32
N VAL A 109 21.04 20.73 -4.66
CA VAL A 109 20.78 20.45 -3.25
C VAL A 109 21.68 21.32 -2.37
N ASP A 110 21.07 22.21 -1.59
CA ASP A 110 21.75 23.10 -0.65
C ASP A 110 22.28 22.34 0.58
N ILE A 111 21.48 21.42 1.15
CA ILE A 111 21.86 20.65 2.35
C ILE A 111 21.52 19.17 2.17
N LYS A 112 22.53 18.31 2.33
CA LYS A 112 22.33 16.86 2.35
C LYS A 112 22.05 16.35 3.76
N VAL A 113 20.82 15.91 4.01
CA VAL A 113 20.39 15.30 5.27
C VAL A 113 20.47 13.78 5.20
N LYS A 114 20.47 13.13 6.38
CA LYS A 114 20.46 11.67 6.45
C LYS A 114 19.13 11.11 5.95
N ILE A 115 19.21 10.08 5.13
CA ILE A 115 18.04 9.35 4.61
C ILE A 115 17.28 8.70 5.77
N SER A 116 15.97 8.86 5.78
CA SER A 116 15.13 8.29 6.83
C SER A 116 15.03 6.76 6.70
N LYS A 117 14.95 6.05 7.83
CA LYS A 117 14.71 4.60 7.84
C LYS A 117 13.38 4.23 7.16
N SER A 118 12.38 5.11 7.23
CA SER A 118 11.10 4.89 6.54
C SER A 118 11.31 4.86 5.03
N TRP A 119 11.99 5.88 4.49
CA TRP A 119 12.26 5.96 3.06
C TRP A 119 13.00 4.72 2.54
N ILE A 120 14.02 4.24 3.26
CA ILE A 120 14.75 3.02 2.88
C ILE A 120 13.80 1.81 2.85
N LYS A 121 12.95 1.65 3.88
CA LYS A 121 11.96 0.56 3.91
C LYS A 121 10.95 0.66 2.77
N ASP A 122 10.51 1.87 2.44
CA ASP A 122 9.56 2.11 1.37
C ASP A 122 10.17 1.78 0.00
N GLN A 123 11.42 2.18 -0.24
CA GLN A 123 12.15 1.81 -1.47
C GLN A 123 12.34 0.29 -1.58
N LEU A 124 12.80 -0.37 -0.50
CA LEU A 124 12.93 -1.83 -0.50
C LEU A 124 11.61 -2.52 -0.82
N LYS A 125 10.50 -2.03 -0.24
CA LYS A 125 9.17 -2.57 -0.52
C LYS A 125 8.78 -2.38 -1.99
N LEU A 126 9.06 -1.22 -2.58
CA LEU A 126 8.81 -0.95 -4.00
C LEU A 126 9.61 -1.89 -4.91
N THR A 127 10.91 -2.03 -4.66
CA THR A 127 11.77 -2.96 -5.40
C THR A 127 11.27 -4.39 -5.29
N MET A 128 10.95 -4.86 -4.08
CA MET A 128 10.42 -6.21 -3.87
C MET A 128 9.09 -6.43 -4.61
N LEU A 129 8.20 -5.44 -4.65
CA LEU A 129 6.94 -5.52 -5.39
C LEU A 129 7.17 -5.57 -6.90
N GLN A 130 8.10 -4.77 -7.43
CA GLN A 130 8.46 -4.78 -8.85
C GLN A 130 9.05 -6.13 -9.27
N GLU A 131 9.98 -6.67 -8.47
CA GLU A 131 10.56 -8.00 -8.73
C GLU A 131 9.52 -9.12 -8.61
N TRP A 132 8.58 -9.00 -7.66
CA TRP A 132 7.47 -9.95 -7.56
C TRP A 132 6.55 -9.85 -8.79
N GLN A 133 6.18 -8.64 -9.22
CA GLN A 133 5.39 -8.42 -10.43
C GLN A 133 6.09 -8.98 -11.67
N ALA A 134 7.38 -8.73 -11.84
CA ALA A 134 8.17 -9.25 -12.96
C ALA A 134 8.15 -10.79 -13.01
N ARG A 135 8.37 -11.44 -11.86
CA ARG A 135 8.26 -12.91 -11.74
C ARG A 135 6.83 -13.40 -11.98
N TRP A 136 5.83 -12.64 -11.54
CA TRP A 136 4.43 -13.00 -11.71
C TRP A 136 3.99 -12.99 -13.18
N MET A 137 4.42 -11.98 -13.93
CA MET A 137 4.18 -11.86 -15.37
C MET A 137 4.87 -12.96 -16.17
N SER A 138 6.14 -13.28 -15.85
CA SER A 138 6.94 -14.23 -16.62
C SER A 138 6.75 -15.71 -16.23
N SER A 139 6.11 -15.99 -15.08
CA SER A 139 5.95 -17.36 -14.63
C SER A 139 5.11 -18.20 -15.61
N PRO A 140 5.50 -19.44 -15.95
CA PRO A 140 4.63 -20.35 -16.70
C PRO A 140 3.54 -20.97 -15.82
N ASN A 141 3.64 -20.83 -14.49
CA ASN A 141 2.74 -21.46 -13.52
C ASN A 141 1.59 -20.53 -13.15
N SER A 142 0.51 -21.12 -12.64
CA SER A 142 -0.65 -20.39 -12.09
C SER A 142 -1.26 -19.35 -13.06
N ARG A 143 -1.23 -19.62 -14.37
CA ARG A 143 -1.71 -18.69 -15.41
C ARG A 143 -3.20 -18.39 -15.29
N PHE A 144 -3.99 -19.35 -14.82
CA PHE A 144 -5.40 -19.12 -14.50
C PHE A 144 -5.56 -18.01 -13.44
N LEU A 145 -4.78 -18.06 -12.35
CA LEU A 145 -4.82 -17.03 -11.31
C LEU A 145 -4.29 -15.68 -11.82
N TYR A 146 -3.27 -15.69 -12.67
CA TYR A 146 -2.72 -14.49 -13.33
C TYR A 146 -3.76 -13.77 -14.18
N CYS A 147 -4.58 -14.51 -14.95
CA CYS A 147 -5.67 -13.90 -15.73
C CYS A 147 -6.72 -13.20 -14.85
N ILE A 148 -6.85 -13.62 -13.59
CA ILE A 148 -7.81 -13.02 -12.63
C ILE A 148 -7.17 -11.85 -11.87
N PHE A 149 -5.92 -12.02 -11.44
CA PHE A 149 -5.13 -11.05 -10.69
C PHE A 149 -3.79 -10.82 -11.39
N PRO A 150 -3.75 -9.99 -12.45
CA PRO A 150 -2.51 -9.74 -13.20
C PRO A 150 -1.50 -8.90 -12.39
N GLU A 151 -1.99 -8.13 -11.43
CA GLU A 151 -1.18 -7.28 -10.56
C GLU A 151 -1.02 -7.89 -9.17
N VAL A 152 0.23 -7.93 -8.69
CA VAL A 152 0.55 -8.36 -7.32
C VAL A 152 0.11 -7.29 -6.32
N ASN A 153 -0.42 -7.73 -5.19
CA ASN A 153 -0.86 -6.83 -4.14
C ASN A 153 -0.64 -7.49 -2.77
N THR A 154 -0.23 -6.68 -1.78
CA THR A 154 -0.07 -7.13 -0.40
C THR A 154 -1.39 -7.18 0.38
N LYS A 155 -2.48 -6.63 -0.15
CA LYS A 155 -3.78 -6.51 0.54
C LYS A 155 -4.79 -7.59 0.14
N SER A 156 -4.56 -8.31 -0.94
CA SER A 156 -5.56 -9.24 -1.51
C SER A 156 -5.36 -10.65 -0.96
N CYS A 157 -6.07 -11.01 0.11
CA CYS A 157 -6.28 -12.41 0.48
C CYS A 157 -7.79 -12.70 0.50
N HIS A 158 -8.24 -13.57 -0.41
CA HIS A 158 -9.59 -14.11 -0.34
C HIS A 158 -9.51 -15.32 0.59
N GLY A 159 -9.80 -15.13 1.89
CA GLY A 159 -9.67 -16.16 2.92
C GLY A 159 -10.72 -17.28 2.88
N ASP A 160 -11.34 -17.55 1.72
CA ASP A 160 -12.44 -18.49 1.59
C ASP A 160 -11.94 -19.81 0.98
N PHE A 161 -11.93 -20.86 1.80
CA PHE A 161 -11.35 -22.17 1.45
C PHE A 161 -11.87 -22.71 0.11
N LEU A 162 -13.19 -22.74 -0.10
CA LEU A 162 -13.80 -23.28 -1.32
C LEU A 162 -13.50 -22.42 -2.54
N ILE A 163 -13.46 -21.10 -2.38
CA ILE A 163 -13.11 -20.19 -3.47
C ILE A 163 -11.62 -20.29 -3.82
N ASN A 164 -10.75 -20.56 -2.84
CA ASN A 164 -9.32 -20.75 -3.11
C ASN A 164 -9.05 -21.96 -3.99
N HIS A 165 -9.88 -23.01 -3.93
CA HIS A 165 -9.78 -24.13 -4.88
C HIS A 165 -10.02 -23.68 -6.32
N ILE A 166 -10.98 -22.78 -6.56
CA ILE A 166 -11.21 -22.16 -7.87
C ILE A 166 -9.99 -21.31 -8.26
N LEU A 167 -9.64 -20.33 -7.43
CA LEU A 167 -8.64 -19.31 -7.75
C LEU A 167 -7.26 -19.93 -8.03
N THR A 168 -6.84 -20.88 -7.20
CA THR A 168 -5.53 -21.53 -7.35
C THR A 168 -5.55 -22.73 -8.29
N THR A 169 -6.73 -23.10 -8.82
CA THR A 169 -6.97 -24.36 -9.53
C THR A 169 -6.56 -25.61 -8.76
N ASN A 170 -6.36 -25.50 -7.44
CA ASN A 170 -5.99 -26.60 -6.55
C ASN A 170 -7.21 -27.32 -5.95
N GLY A 171 -8.37 -27.24 -6.59
CA GLY A 171 -9.52 -28.14 -6.32
C GLY A 171 -9.28 -29.54 -6.86
N CYS A 172 -10.06 -30.52 -6.41
CA CYS A 172 -10.09 -31.88 -6.97
C CYS A 172 -10.74 -31.92 -8.37
N PHE A 173 -10.29 -31.03 -9.25
CA PHE A 173 -10.69 -30.98 -10.65
C PHE A 173 -10.01 -32.13 -11.41
N PRO A 174 -10.73 -32.90 -12.23
CA PRO A 174 -10.18 -34.02 -13.01
C PRO A 174 -8.90 -33.67 -13.78
N VAL A 175 -8.83 -32.50 -14.41
CA VAL A 175 -7.62 -32.07 -15.16
C VAL A 175 -6.39 -31.94 -14.24
N ARG A 176 -6.58 -31.52 -12.99
CA ARG A 176 -5.49 -31.47 -12.01
C ARG A 176 -5.15 -32.87 -11.50
N GLU A 177 -6.16 -33.67 -11.16
CA GLU A 177 -5.95 -35.04 -10.69
C GLU A 177 -5.25 -35.90 -11.74
N HIS A 178 -5.54 -35.70 -13.03
CA HIS A 178 -4.82 -36.31 -14.14
C HIS A 178 -3.32 -35.96 -14.10
N ARG A 179 -2.99 -34.68 -13.92
CA ARG A 179 -1.60 -34.22 -13.88
C ARG A 179 -0.81 -34.77 -12.68
N ILE A 180 -1.45 -34.92 -11.53
CA ILE A 180 -0.77 -35.33 -10.28
C ILE A 180 -0.79 -36.85 -10.09
N PHE A 181 -1.91 -37.50 -10.41
CA PHE A 181 -2.19 -38.89 -10.07
C PHE A 181 -2.49 -39.78 -11.30
N GLY A 182 -2.50 -39.24 -12.52
CA GLY A 182 -2.76 -40.01 -13.74
C GLY A 182 -4.21 -40.46 -13.94
N LYS A 183 -5.18 -39.91 -13.17
CA LYS A 183 -6.61 -40.18 -13.35
C LYS A 183 -7.14 -39.67 -14.70
N SER A 184 -8.38 -40.01 -15.07
CA SER A 184 -9.01 -39.42 -16.26
C SER A 184 -9.17 -37.89 -16.11
N PRO A 185 -8.85 -37.08 -17.13
CA PRO A 185 -9.07 -35.63 -17.12
C PRO A 185 -10.53 -35.24 -17.40
N ASP A 186 -11.37 -36.19 -17.81
CA ASP A 186 -12.73 -35.93 -18.27
C ASP A 186 -13.69 -35.70 -17.12
N CYS A 187 -14.67 -34.82 -17.35
CA CYS A 187 -15.75 -34.62 -16.41
C CYS A 187 -16.73 -35.81 -16.45
N GLU A 188 -17.28 -36.20 -15.30
CA GLU A 188 -18.34 -37.21 -15.18
C GLU A 188 -19.58 -36.91 -16.04
N CYS A 189 -19.80 -35.66 -16.44
CA CYS A 189 -20.90 -35.32 -17.34
C CYS A 189 -20.67 -35.78 -18.80
N GLY A 190 -19.45 -36.24 -19.13
CA GLY A 190 -19.10 -36.81 -20.44
C GLY A 190 -18.99 -35.82 -21.60
N ARG A 191 -19.03 -34.50 -21.35
CA ARG A 191 -19.06 -33.48 -22.42
C ARG A 191 -17.74 -32.75 -22.67
N ASP A 192 -16.86 -32.71 -21.69
CA ASP A 192 -15.62 -31.95 -21.73
C ASP A 192 -14.69 -32.37 -20.57
N GLN A 193 -13.49 -31.84 -20.55
CA GLN A 193 -12.54 -31.96 -19.46
C GLN A 193 -13.05 -31.25 -18.18
N GLY A 194 -12.75 -31.85 -17.02
CA GLY A 194 -13.13 -31.33 -15.72
C GLY A 194 -12.31 -30.11 -15.29
N THR A 195 -12.43 -28.99 -16.00
CA THR A 195 -11.79 -27.70 -15.69
C THR A 195 -12.69 -26.81 -14.81
N VAL A 196 -12.11 -25.81 -14.15
CA VAL A 196 -12.88 -24.77 -13.44
C VAL A 196 -13.92 -24.14 -14.38
N SER A 197 -13.50 -23.73 -15.58
CA SER A 197 -14.39 -23.09 -16.56
C SER A 197 -15.54 -24.01 -16.97
N HIS A 198 -15.28 -25.31 -17.17
CA HIS A 198 -16.33 -26.27 -17.47
C HIS A 198 -17.37 -26.33 -16.33
N TYR A 199 -16.93 -26.50 -15.08
CA TYR A 199 -17.85 -26.59 -13.94
C TYR A 199 -18.65 -25.30 -13.71
N VAL A 200 -17.99 -24.15 -13.83
CA VAL A 200 -18.60 -22.84 -13.61
C VAL A 200 -19.54 -22.44 -14.74
N TYR A 201 -19.26 -22.77 -16.00
CA TYR A 201 -20.03 -22.27 -17.14
C TYR A 201 -20.87 -23.31 -17.90
N GLY A 202 -20.39 -24.56 -18.05
CA GLY A 202 -20.93 -25.50 -19.04
C GLY A 202 -21.39 -26.86 -18.52
N CYS A 203 -21.00 -27.28 -17.32
CA CYS A 203 -21.25 -28.63 -16.83
C CYS A 203 -22.74 -28.89 -16.60
N GLN A 204 -23.30 -29.96 -17.18
CA GLN A 204 -24.75 -30.23 -17.07
C GLN A 204 -25.17 -30.51 -15.63
N ILE A 205 -24.31 -31.18 -14.88
CA ILE A 205 -24.53 -31.58 -13.48
C ILE A 205 -24.93 -30.37 -12.63
N TYR A 206 -24.29 -29.22 -12.88
CA TYR A 206 -24.50 -28.00 -12.09
C TYR A 206 -25.45 -26.99 -12.75
N ARG A 207 -26.26 -27.41 -13.75
CA ARG A 207 -27.21 -26.52 -14.44
C ARG A 207 -28.20 -25.88 -13.46
N GLU A 208 -28.78 -26.67 -12.56
CA GLU A 208 -29.76 -26.18 -11.60
C GLU A 208 -29.14 -25.22 -10.58
N VAL A 209 -27.91 -25.49 -10.12
CA VAL A 209 -27.16 -24.58 -9.25
C VAL A 209 -26.96 -23.23 -9.93
N ARG A 210 -26.57 -23.22 -11.21
CA ARG A 210 -26.42 -21.98 -11.97
C ARG A 210 -27.74 -21.25 -12.13
N GLN A 211 -28.82 -21.95 -12.51
CA GLN A 211 -30.15 -21.34 -12.64
C GLN A 211 -30.66 -20.73 -11.33
N LYS A 212 -30.33 -21.35 -10.19
CA LYS A 212 -30.78 -20.90 -8.87
C LYS A 212 -29.91 -19.79 -8.28
N TYR A 213 -28.60 -19.79 -8.49
CA TYR A 213 -27.67 -18.90 -7.78
C TYR A 213 -27.00 -17.87 -8.67
N PHE A 214 -26.83 -18.13 -9.97
CA PHE A 214 -26.08 -17.25 -10.84
C PHE A 214 -27.00 -16.22 -11.50
N PRO A 215 -26.50 -15.02 -11.83
CA PRO A 215 -27.23 -14.04 -12.65
C PRO A 215 -27.64 -14.63 -14.00
N LYS A 216 -28.74 -14.15 -14.60
CA LYS A 216 -29.23 -14.69 -15.89
C LYS A 216 -28.19 -14.58 -17.02
N ASN A 217 -27.37 -13.54 -17.00
CA ASN A 217 -26.31 -13.26 -17.97
C ASN A 217 -24.91 -13.67 -17.48
N PHE A 218 -24.79 -14.61 -16.55
CA PHE A 218 -23.51 -14.95 -15.91
C PHE A 218 -22.40 -15.39 -16.87
N PHE A 219 -22.74 -15.83 -18.09
CA PHE A 219 -21.78 -16.18 -19.13
C PHE A 219 -20.97 -14.98 -19.64
N GLN A 220 -21.42 -13.76 -19.36
CA GLN A 220 -20.68 -12.52 -19.63
C GLN A 220 -19.73 -12.14 -18.50
N PHE A 221 -19.85 -12.78 -17.33
CA PHE A 221 -19.05 -12.43 -16.17
C PHE A 221 -17.78 -13.27 -16.08
N GLY A 222 -16.70 -12.61 -15.67
CA GLY A 222 -15.48 -13.26 -15.24
C GLY A 222 -15.66 -13.97 -13.90
N ILE A 223 -14.73 -14.88 -13.59
CA ILE A 223 -14.77 -15.66 -12.35
C ILE A 223 -14.68 -14.75 -11.12
N LEU A 224 -13.92 -13.65 -11.18
CA LEU A 224 -13.84 -12.69 -10.09
C LEU A 224 -15.17 -12.02 -9.82
N GLU A 225 -15.90 -11.62 -10.86
CA GLU A 225 -17.22 -10.99 -10.73
C GLU A 225 -18.24 -11.96 -10.11
N LEU A 226 -18.18 -13.24 -10.49
CA LEU A 226 -19.00 -14.29 -9.87
C LEU A 226 -18.62 -14.54 -8.40
N ILE A 227 -17.33 -14.45 -8.04
CA ILE A 227 -16.86 -14.57 -6.65
C ILE A 227 -17.32 -13.38 -5.80
N LEU A 228 -17.30 -12.17 -6.37
CA LEU A 228 -17.72 -10.94 -5.68
C LEU A 228 -19.25 -10.84 -5.57
N ASN A 229 -20.01 -11.46 -6.48
CA ASN A 229 -21.45 -11.56 -6.38
C ASN A 229 -21.87 -12.52 -5.25
N THR A 230 -22.55 -12.01 -4.23
CA THR A 230 -22.92 -12.76 -3.02
C THR A 230 -23.72 -14.04 -3.32
N ARG A 231 -24.66 -13.99 -4.26
CA ARG A 231 -25.51 -15.14 -4.63
C ARG A 231 -24.73 -16.15 -5.46
N ALA A 232 -24.00 -15.70 -6.47
CA ALA A 232 -23.19 -16.58 -7.31
C ALA A 232 -22.07 -17.26 -6.50
N LYS A 233 -21.46 -16.55 -5.55
CA LYS A 233 -20.49 -17.11 -4.61
C LYS A 233 -21.03 -18.31 -3.85
N ILE A 234 -22.30 -18.29 -3.42
CA ILE A 234 -22.94 -19.45 -2.78
C ILE A 234 -23.02 -20.63 -3.76
N GLY A 235 -23.47 -20.39 -4.99
CA GLY A 235 -23.52 -21.43 -6.02
C GLY A 235 -22.14 -22.01 -6.34
N LEU A 236 -21.10 -21.17 -6.45
CA LEU A 236 -19.72 -21.60 -6.65
C LEU A 236 -19.26 -22.52 -5.51
N LYS A 237 -19.55 -22.17 -4.25
CA LYS A 237 -19.23 -23.00 -3.09
C LYS A 237 -19.90 -24.38 -3.16
N ILE A 238 -21.18 -24.43 -3.54
CA ILE A 238 -21.92 -25.70 -3.69
C ILE A 238 -21.24 -26.59 -4.73
N ILE A 239 -20.90 -26.02 -5.90
CA ILE A 239 -20.21 -26.75 -6.97
C ILE A 239 -18.88 -27.33 -6.45
N ILE A 240 -18.05 -26.52 -5.81
CA ILE A 240 -16.74 -26.97 -5.33
C ILE A 240 -16.87 -27.99 -4.20
N GLN A 241 -17.82 -27.80 -3.29
CA GLN A 241 -18.07 -28.75 -2.21
C GLN A 241 -18.44 -30.13 -2.75
N ASP A 242 -19.32 -30.19 -3.77
CA ASP A 242 -19.70 -31.47 -4.41
C ASP A 242 -18.51 -32.14 -5.09
N ILE A 243 -17.70 -31.39 -5.84
CA ILE A 243 -16.47 -31.90 -6.48
C ILE A 243 -15.50 -32.48 -5.44
N LEU A 244 -15.29 -31.77 -4.33
CA LEU A 244 -14.43 -32.25 -3.25
C LEU A 244 -14.96 -33.53 -2.61
N THR A 245 -16.27 -33.57 -2.31
CA THR A 245 -16.90 -34.74 -1.70
C THR A 245 -16.83 -35.97 -2.61
N LYS A 246 -17.08 -35.82 -3.92
CA LYS A 246 -16.97 -36.93 -4.88
C LYS A 246 -15.56 -37.50 -4.99
N SER A 247 -14.54 -36.64 -4.99
CA SER A 247 -13.14 -37.06 -4.99
C SER A 247 -12.78 -37.85 -3.72
N LEU A 248 -13.32 -37.49 -2.55
CA LEU A 248 -13.08 -38.20 -1.30
C LEU A 248 -13.77 -39.58 -1.24
N VAL A 249 -14.99 -39.69 -1.75
CA VAL A 249 -15.74 -40.97 -1.77
C VAL A 249 -15.09 -41.98 -2.71
N GLY A 250 -14.55 -41.53 -3.85
CA GLY A 250 -13.86 -42.41 -4.81
C GLY A 250 -12.58 -43.06 -4.27
N VAL A 251 -11.98 -42.52 -3.21
CA VAL A 251 -10.78 -43.09 -2.56
C VAL A 251 -11.14 -44.27 -1.62
N ALA A 252 -12.32 -44.24 -1.00
CA ALA A 252 -12.75 -45.26 -0.03
C ALA A 252 -13.22 -46.57 -0.69
N SER A 253 -13.58 -46.55 -1.97
CA SER A 253 -14.01 -47.71 -2.75
C SER A 253 -12.87 -48.46 -3.47
N SER A 254 -11.62 -48.04 -3.27
CA SER A 254 -10.42 -48.59 -3.93
C SER A 254 -9.35 -49.11 -2.95
N SER A 255 -9.74 -49.32 -1.69
CA SER A 255 -8.92 -49.89 -0.61
C SER A 255 -9.49 -51.21 -0.13
#